data_AF-A0A1S1HFJ2-F1
#
_entry.id   AF-A0A1S1HFJ2-F1
#
_cell.length_a   1.000
_cell.length_b   1.000
_cell.length_c   1.000
_cell.angle_alpha   90.00
_cell.angle_beta   90.00
_cell.angle_gamma   90.00
#
_symmetry.space_group_name_H-M   'P 1'
#
loop_
_entity.id
_entity.type
_entity.pdbx_description
1 polymer ?
#
loop_
_entity_poly.entity_id
_entity_poly.type
_entity_poly.pdbx_seq_one_letter_code
_entity_poly.pdbx_strand_id
1 'polypeptide(L)'
;MKLPPVDPARLNEEWRADQDVLANLRENGDRPDIPRAVDVSFRGPPDALDDLADAAEELGFEVIETEPSDDGEPWLFLQRVQTADADAIKALTITCLQIEAMFGLEYDGWGCVAQTGLTH
;
A
#
# COMPACT_ATOMS: atom_id res chain seq x y z
N MET A 1 16.33 -1.86 -8.86
CA MET A 1 15.86 -0.47 -9.09
C MET A 1 16.30 0.45 -7.95
N LYS A 2 16.54 1.76 -8.18
CA LYS A 2 16.83 2.73 -7.09
C LYS A 2 15.65 3.67 -6.90
N LEU A 3 15.00 3.59 -5.73
CA LEU A 3 13.83 4.41 -5.37
C LEU A 3 14.21 5.88 -5.04
N PRO A 4 13.38 6.87 -5.43
CA PRO A 4 13.61 8.28 -5.10
C PRO A 4 13.43 8.56 -3.61
N PRO A 5 13.90 9.71 -3.09
CA PRO A 5 13.53 10.16 -1.74
C PRO A 5 12.05 10.56 -1.67
N VAL A 6 11.43 10.40 -0.49
CA VAL A 6 10.03 10.79 -0.23
C VAL A 6 9.97 12.23 0.32
N ASP A 7 8.95 12.99 -0.08
CA ASP A 7 8.63 14.27 0.55
C ASP A 7 8.19 14.06 2.02
N PRO A 8 8.91 14.64 3.01
CA PRO A 8 8.54 14.51 4.41
C PRO A 8 7.12 15.01 4.74
N ALA A 9 6.60 16.00 4.03
CA ALA A 9 5.26 16.52 4.27
C ALA A 9 4.19 15.48 3.86
N ARG A 10 4.33 14.90 2.66
CA ARG A 10 3.47 13.82 2.16
C ARG A 10 3.52 12.60 3.08
N LEU A 11 4.73 12.18 3.49
CA LEU A 11 4.88 11.06 4.43
C LEU A 11 4.18 11.33 5.78
N ASN A 12 4.27 12.55 6.31
CA ASN A 12 3.62 12.88 7.58
C ASN A 12 2.09 12.90 7.47
N GLU A 13 1.55 13.25 6.30
CA GLU A 13 0.10 13.20 6.03
C GLU A 13 -0.39 11.76 6.02
N GLU A 14 0.20 10.90 5.19
CA GLU A 14 -0.16 9.49 5.11
C GLU A 14 0.04 8.78 6.46
N TRP A 15 1.15 9.08 7.13
CA TRP A 15 1.44 8.45 8.43
C TRP A 15 0.40 8.78 9.49
N ARG A 16 -0.26 9.94 9.42
CA ARG A 16 -1.37 10.24 10.34
C ARG A 16 -2.59 9.38 10.05
N ALA A 17 -2.93 9.16 8.77
CA ALA A 17 -4.01 8.28 8.38
C ALA A 17 -3.72 6.81 8.75
N ASP A 18 -2.47 6.36 8.52
CA ASP A 18 -2.01 5.03 8.91
C ASP A 18 -2.19 4.78 10.42
N GLN A 19 -1.87 5.78 11.24
CA GLN A 19 -2.01 5.69 12.69
C GLN A 19 -3.47 5.52 13.12
N ASP A 20 -4.41 6.16 12.43
CA ASP A 20 -5.84 6.02 12.72
C ASP A 20 -6.34 4.61 12.36
N VAL A 21 -5.91 4.05 11.21
CA VAL A 21 -6.21 2.67 10.81
C VAL A 21 -5.63 1.65 11.79
N LEU A 22 -4.36 1.80 12.17
CA LEU A 22 -3.68 0.95 13.13
C LEU A 22 -4.35 0.99 14.51
N ALA A 23 -4.79 2.17 14.95
CA ALA A 23 -5.54 2.31 16.19
C ALA A 23 -6.87 1.54 16.12
N ASN A 24 -7.61 1.66 15.02
CA ASN A 24 -8.86 0.94 14.81
C ASN A 24 -8.67 -0.58 14.77
N LEU A 25 -7.66 -1.07 14.05
CA LEU A 25 -7.32 -2.50 14.03
C LEU A 25 -7.06 -3.02 15.44
N ARG A 26 -6.24 -2.30 16.22
CA ARG A 26 -5.91 -2.67 17.59
C ARG A 26 -7.14 -2.66 18.52
N GLU A 27 -8.03 -1.68 18.38
CA GLU A 27 -9.28 -1.60 19.14
C GLU A 27 -10.20 -2.81 18.87
N ASN A 28 -10.11 -3.39 17.67
CA ASN A 28 -10.86 -4.58 17.27
C ASN A 28 -10.11 -5.90 17.53
N GLY A 29 -9.01 -5.87 18.31
CA GLY A 29 -8.30 -7.06 18.75
C GLY A 29 -7.28 -7.61 17.76
N ASP A 30 -6.83 -6.79 16.80
CA ASP A 30 -5.79 -7.18 15.85
C ASP A 30 -4.46 -7.52 16.56
N ARG A 31 -3.80 -8.54 16.02
CA ARG A 31 -2.46 -9.03 16.38
C ARG A 31 -1.48 -8.60 15.28
N PRO A 32 -0.87 -7.40 15.33
CA PRO A 32 -0.08 -6.85 14.23
C PRO A 32 1.16 -7.68 13.86
N ASP A 33 1.61 -8.55 14.77
CA ASP A 33 2.73 -9.48 14.60
C ASP A 33 2.45 -10.62 13.61
N ILE A 34 1.18 -10.93 13.32
CA ILE A 34 0.83 -12.02 12.40
C ILE A 34 0.97 -11.53 10.95
N PRO A 35 1.84 -12.15 10.13
CA PRO A 35 1.95 -11.83 8.71
C PRO A 35 0.63 -12.07 7.98
N ARG A 36 0.23 -11.13 7.11
CA ARG A 36 -1.01 -11.15 6.34
C ARG A 36 -0.82 -10.47 4.99
N ALA A 37 -1.75 -10.70 4.08
CA ALA A 37 -1.88 -9.90 2.88
C ALA A 37 -2.20 -8.45 3.25
N VAL A 38 -1.37 -7.54 2.78
CA VAL A 38 -1.59 -6.10 2.82
C VAL A 38 -1.68 -5.62 1.38
N ASP A 39 -2.83 -5.06 1.05
CA ASP A 39 -3.16 -4.57 -0.28
C ASP A 39 -2.89 -3.07 -0.33
N VAL A 40 -2.41 -2.59 -1.47
CA VAL A 40 -2.18 -1.17 -1.75
C VAL A 40 -2.78 -0.82 -3.09
N SER A 41 -3.29 0.40 -3.23
CA SER A 41 -3.87 0.88 -4.47
C SER A 41 -3.11 2.08 -5.02
N PHE A 42 -2.95 2.09 -6.34
CA PHE A 42 -2.40 3.22 -7.09
C PHE A 42 -3.40 3.64 -8.16
N ARG A 43 -3.51 4.95 -8.38
CA ARG A 43 -4.34 5.52 -9.43
C ARG A 43 -3.45 6.30 -10.41
N GLY A 44 -3.79 6.24 -11.70
CA GLY A 44 -3.09 7.05 -12.69
C GLY A 44 -3.30 6.63 -14.14
N PRO A 45 -2.54 7.20 -15.08
CA PRO A 45 -2.62 6.85 -16.49
C PRO A 45 -2.34 5.35 -16.74
N PRO A 46 -3.07 4.68 -17.66
CA PRO A 46 -2.89 3.25 -17.92
C PRO A 46 -1.45 2.84 -18.21
N ASP A 47 -0.74 3.58 -19.06
CA ASP A 47 0.66 3.27 -19.41
C ASP A 47 1.59 3.26 -18.17
N ALA A 48 1.36 4.16 -17.20
CA ALA A 48 2.14 4.22 -15.97
C ALA A 48 1.78 3.09 -14.99
N LEU A 49 0.51 2.66 -14.97
CA LEU A 49 0.09 1.49 -14.19
C LEU A 49 0.63 0.19 -14.80
N ASP A 50 0.68 0.07 -16.13
CA ASP A 50 1.30 -1.06 -16.81
C ASP A 50 2.80 -1.14 -16.49
N ASP A 51 3.52 -0.01 -16.54
CA ASP A 51 4.93 0.06 -16.13
C ASP A 51 5.14 -0.36 -14.65
N LEU A 52 4.23 0.02 -13.75
CA LEU A 52 4.27 -0.40 -12.35
C LEU A 52 3.96 -1.90 -12.20
N ALA A 53 2.97 -2.42 -12.92
CA ALA A 53 2.62 -3.84 -12.89
C ALA A 53 3.79 -4.71 -13.35
N ASP A 54 4.51 -4.30 -14.40
CA ASP A 54 5.72 -4.98 -14.89
C ASP A 54 6.86 -4.96 -13.85
N ALA A 55 6.95 -3.92 -13.02
CA ALA A 55 7.96 -3.76 -11.98
C ALA A 55 7.56 -4.36 -10.61
N ALA A 56 6.31 -4.78 -10.44
CA ALA A 56 5.73 -5.12 -9.13
C ALA A 56 6.54 -6.22 -8.40
N GLU A 57 6.93 -7.29 -9.09
CA GLU A 57 7.70 -8.39 -8.48
C GLU A 57 9.07 -7.92 -7.97
N GLU A 58 9.79 -7.09 -8.74
CA GLU A 58 11.09 -6.54 -8.31
C GLU A 58 10.93 -5.62 -7.09
N LEU A 59 9.79 -4.93 -6.98
CA LEU A 59 9.41 -4.09 -5.85
C LEU A 59 8.87 -4.89 -4.65
N GLY A 60 8.71 -6.21 -4.79
CA GLY A 60 8.26 -7.12 -3.73
C GLY A 60 6.74 -7.21 -3.59
N PHE A 61 6.00 -6.91 -4.64
CA PHE A 61 4.54 -6.99 -4.71
C PHE A 61 4.07 -8.04 -5.72
N GLU A 62 2.86 -8.53 -5.50
CA GLU A 62 2.06 -9.28 -6.46
C GLU A 62 0.98 -8.37 -7.04
N VAL A 63 0.74 -8.45 -8.34
CA VAL A 63 -0.39 -7.75 -8.98
C VAL A 63 -1.68 -8.53 -8.71
N ILE A 64 -2.68 -7.87 -8.13
CA ILE A 64 -4.00 -8.46 -7.86
C ILE A 64 -4.94 -8.21 -9.04
N GLU A 65 -5.24 -6.94 -9.32
CA GLU A 65 -6.10 -6.55 -10.42
C GLU A 65 -5.95 -5.08 -10.80
N THR A 66 -6.40 -4.75 -12.01
CA THR A 66 -6.59 -3.38 -12.47
C THR A 66 -8.09 -3.12 -12.62
N GLU A 67 -8.63 -2.19 -11.86
CA GLU A 67 -10.04 -1.80 -11.92
C GLU A 67 -10.23 -0.58 -12.83
N PRO A 68 -11.07 -0.67 -13.87
CA PRO A 68 -11.38 0.48 -14.72
C PRO A 68 -12.22 1.52 -13.97
N SER A 69 -12.01 2.79 -14.30
CA SER A 69 -12.85 3.90 -13.85
C SER A 69 -13.71 4.39 -15.03
N ASP A 70 -15.02 4.57 -14.81
CA ASP A 70 -15.97 4.99 -15.86
C ASP A 70 -15.76 6.47 -16.28
N ASP A 71 -15.13 7.28 -15.44
CA ASP A 71 -15.05 8.73 -15.55
C ASP A 71 -13.67 9.31 -15.16
N GLY A 72 -12.66 8.47 -14.97
CA GLY A 72 -11.33 8.89 -14.57
C GLY A 72 -10.22 7.89 -14.82
N GLU A 73 -9.12 8.07 -14.11
CA GLU A 73 -7.98 7.16 -14.16
C GLU A 73 -8.28 5.86 -13.41
N PRO A 74 -7.91 4.69 -13.98
CA PRO A 74 -8.08 3.38 -13.35
C PRO A 74 -7.24 3.20 -12.09
N TRP A 75 -7.56 2.16 -11.33
CA TRP A 75 -6.79 1.73 -10.15
C TRP A 75 -6.02 0.44 -10.44
N LEU A 76 -4.80 0.34 -9.93
CA LEU A 76 -4.03 -0.89 -9.83
C LEU A 76 -3.93 -1.30 -8.37
N PHE A 77 -4.33 -2.53 -8.07
CA PHE A 77 -4.20 -3.14 -6.75
C PHE A 77 -3.01 -4.09 -6.73
N LEU A 78 -2.11 -3.86 -5.77
CA LEU A 78 -0.95 -4.69 -5.50
C LEU A 78 -1.03 -5.25 -4.09
N GLN A 79 -0.41 -6.39 -3.84
CA GLN A 79 -0.41 -7.04 -2.54
C GLN A 79 1.00 -7.45 -2.12
N ARG A 80 1.27 -7.39 -0.81
CA ARG A 80 2.44 -8.04 -0.21
C ARG A 80 2.07 -8.71 1.12
N VAL A 81 2.64 -9.87 1.39
CA VAL A 81 2.55 -10.51 2.71
C VAL A 81 3.57 -9.89 3.67
N GLN A 82 3.10 -9.28 4.75
CA GLN A 82 3.93 -8.64 5.77
C GLN A 82 3.21 -8.53 7.13
N THR A 83 3.91 -8.08 8.17
CA THR A 83 3.28 -7.66 9.43
C THR A 83 2.59 -6.30 9.27
N ALA A 84 1.65 -6.01 10.16
CA ALA A 84 0.91 -4.75 10.20
C ALA A 84 1.20 -3.94 11.46
N ASP A 85 2.40 -4.09 12.03
CA ASP A 85 2.88 -3.20 13.06
C ASP A 85 3.27 -1.82 12.49
N ALA A 86 3.41 -0.84 13.37
CA ALA A 86 3.65 0.55 12.99
C ALA A 86 4.91 0.74 12.13
N ASP A 87 5.99 0.00 12.42
CA ASP A 87 7.24 0.14 11.67
C ASP A 87 7.10 -0.49 10.27
N ALA A 88 6.45 -1.65 10.18
CA ALA A 88 6.18 -2.32 8.91
C ALA A 88 5.24 -1.52 7.99
N ILE A 89 4.16 -0.96 8.53
CA ILE A 89 3.25 -0.09 7.76
C ILE A 89 3.94 1.20 7.36
N LYS A 90 4.68 1.86 8.24
CA LYS A 90 5.43 3.06 7.87
C LYS A 90 6.44 2.80 6.75
N ALA A 91 7.13 1.67 6.80
CA ALA A 91 8.06 1.27 5.75
C ALA A 91 7.32 1.00 4.42
N LEU A 92 6.15 0.37 4.46
CA LEU A 92 5.28 0.17 3.30
C LEU A 92 4.84 1.52 2.70
N THR A 93 4.32 2.44 3.52
CA THR A 93 3.91 3.78 3.09
C THR A 93 5.07 4.54 2.44
N ILE A 94 6.28 4.46 3.00
CA ILE A 94 7.48 5.03 2.37
C ILE A 94 7.69 4.41 0.98
N THR A 95 7.69 3.08 0.86
CA THR A 95 7.84 2.40 -0.45
C THR A 95 6.77 2.84 -1.44
N CYS A 96 5.51 2.91 -1.03
CA CYS A 96 4.41 3.36 -1.89
C CYS A 96 4.57 4.80 -2.36
N LEU A 97 5.00 5.72 -1.49
CA LEU A 97 5.28 7.10 -1.88
C LEU A 97 6.51 7.23 -2.80
N GLN A 98 7.46 6.31 -2.69
CA GLN A 98 8.58 6.24 -3.65
C GLN A 98 8.13 5.74 -5.03
N ILE A 99 7.19 4.79 -5.05
CA ILE A 99 6.55 4.30 -6.28
C ILE A 99 5.72 5.42 -6.92
N GLU A 100 4.90 6.11 -6.13
CA GLU A 100 4.14 7.31 -6.52
C GLU A 100 5.03 8.29 -7.30
N ALA A 101 6.15 8.69 -6.68
CA ALA A 101 7.09 9.64 -7.28
C ALA A 101 7.86 9.07 -8.49
N MET A 102 8.10 7.76 -8.54
CA MET A 102 8.87 7.14 -9.62
C MET A 102 8.06 6.98 -10.90
N PHE A 103 6.81 6.54 -10.78
CA PHE A 103 5.94 6.23 -11.92
C PHE A 103 4.98 7.38 -12.25
N GLY A 104 4.91 8.42 -11.41
CA GLY A 104 3.99 9.54 -11.61
C GLY A 104 2.53 9.13 -11.40
N LEU A 105 2.31 8.25 -10.43
CA LEU A 105 1.00 7.75 -10.00
C LEU A 105 0.55 8.49 -8.73
N GLU A 106 -0.66 8.20 -8.26
CA GLU A 106 -1.16 8.61 -6.95
C GLU A 106 -1.29 7.35 -6.07
N TYR A 107 -0.65 7.36 -4.88
CA TYR A 107 -0.89 6.32 -3.88
C TYR A 107 -2.18 6.65 -3.11
N ASP A 108 -3.12 5.70 -3.10
CA ASP A 108 -4.47 5.88 -2.55
C ASP A 108 -4.70 5.12 -1.22
N GLY A 109 -3.64 4.53 -0.68
CA GLY A 109 -3.64 3.92 0.65
C GLY A 109 -3.45 2.41 0.67
N TRP A 110 -3.64 1.82 1.84
CA TRP A 110 -3.48 0.38 2.07
C TRP A 110 -4.63 -0.19 2.91
N GLY A 111 -4.80 -1.51 2.81
CA GLY A 111 -5.78 -2.25 3.61
C GLY A 111 -5.28 -3.65 3.96
N CYS A 112 -5.82 -4.23 5.02
CA CYS A 112 -5.57 -5.62 5.37
C CYS A 112 -6.73 -6.21 6.17
N VAL A 113 -6.85 -7.54 6.16
CA VAL A 113 -7.79 -8.25 7.03
C VAL A 113 -7.21 -8.35 8.44
N ALA A 114 -7.97 -7.88 9.43
CA ALA A 114 -7.59 -7.98 10.84
C ALA A 114 -7.38 -9.46 11.25
N GLN A 115 -6.28 -9.72 11.95
CA GLN A 115 -5.89 -11.02 12.46
C GLN A 115 -6.06 -11.04 13.98
N THR A 116 -6.99 -11.82 14.51
CA THR A 116 -7.16 -11.96 15.98
C THR A 116 -6.42 -13.17 16.55
N GLY A 117 -5.85 -14.02 15.69
CA GLY A 117 -5.25 -15.30 16.07
C GLY A 117 -6.28 -16.40 16.37
N LEU A 118 -7.57 -16.15 16.16
CA LEU A 118 -8.62 -17.16 16.19
C LEU A 118 -8.78 -17.73 14.78
N THR A 119 -8.44 -19.00 14.61
CA THR A 119 -8.92 -19.77 13.45
C THR A 119 -10.40 -20.04 13.65
N HIS A 120 -11.25 -19.53 12.76
CA HIS A 120 -12.65 -19.92 12.68
C HIS A 120 -12.81 -21.37 12.22
#